data_AF-A0A918XJ81-F1
#
_entry.id   AF-A0A918XJ81-F1
#
_cell.length_a   1.000
_cell.length_b   1.000
_cell.length_c   1.000
_cell.angle_alpha   90.00
_cell.angle_beta   90.00
_cell.angle_gamma   90.00
#
_symmetry.space_group_name_H-M   'P 1'
#
loop_
_entity.id
_entity.type
_entity.pdbx_description
1 polymer ?
#
loop_
_entity_poly.entity_id
_entity_poly.type
_entity_poly.pdbx_seq_one_letter_code
_entity_poly.pdbx_strand_id
1 'polypeptide(L)'
;MSEFQLTHIALVGARMNAFHPYGFHKRTDLALRRVVPELNVTEVEMLGRRELIARLKTQLPLWIHNIIVDEAFPQRGHLLMPIRRFEGELKDSREDEVISAVLSNGFRNEPFDPLNLPHSMPMSQRCAVVVHARVWQDAYKRLEQDVLGILADNAQELLRWCKDAGRPEYEMVV
;
A
#
# COMPACT_ATOMS: atom_id res chain seq x y z
N MET A 1 -1.53 14.26 14.56
CA MET A 1 -1.05 13.00 13.99
C MET A 1 -1.79 12.78 12.69
N SER A 2 -1.11 12.47 11.58
CA SER A 2 -1.81 12.24 10.31
C SER A 2 -2.70 11.01 10.44
N GLU A 3 -3.90 11.08 9.85
CA GLU A 3 -5.00 10.12 10.09
C GLU A 3 -4.62 8.65 9.85
N PHE A 4 -3.67 8.40 8.95
CA PHE A 4 -3.26 7.06 8.48
C PHE A 4 -1.77 6.79 8.69
N GLN A 5 -1.20 7.31 9.78
CA GLN A 5 0.23 7.20 10.05
C GLN A 5 0.71 5.75 10.15
N LEU A 6 0.00 4.86 10.87
CA LEU A 6 0.44 3.48 11.03
C LEU A 6 0.31 2.69 9.73
N THR A 7 -0.75 2.92 8.97
CA THR A 7 -0.96 2.32 7.66
C THR A 7 0.14 2.73 6.69
N HIS A 8 0.50 4.02 6.65
CA HIS A 8 1.64 4.48 5.86
C HIS A 8 2.97 3.89 6.37
N ILE A 9 3.12 3.62 7.68
CA ILE A 9 4.34 2.96 8.20
C ILE A 9 4.38 1.52 7.70
N ALA A 10 3.29 0.79 7.88
CA ALA A 10 3.19 -0.64 7.62
C ALA A 10 3.20 -0.98 6.12
N LEU A 11 2.57 -0.17 5.27
CA LEU A 11 2.37 -0.49 3.85
C LEU A 11 3.26 0.31 2.90
N VAL A 12 3.85 1.41 3.35
CA VAL A 12 4.83 2.18 2.56
C VAL A 12 6.22 1.98 3.12
N GLY A 13 6.42 2.28 4.41
CA GLY A 13 7.72 2.15 5.07
C GLY A 13 8.27 0.72 5.03
N ALA A 14 7.47 -0.26 5.45
CA ALA A 14 7.91 -1.67 5.46
C ALA A 14 7.90 -2.32 4.07
N ARG A 15 7.59 -1.55 3.02
CA ARG A 15 7.55 -1.96 1.61
C ARG A 15 8.31 -0.96 0.72
N MET A 16 9.29 -0.25 1.27
CA MET A 16 10.03 0.82 0.56
C MET A 16 10.64 0.35 -0.77
N ASN A 17 11.00 -0.94 -0.89
CA ASN A 17 11.45 -1.56 -2.13
C ASN A 17 10.50 -1.35 -3.33
N ALA A 18 9.18 -1.24 -3.10
CA ALA A 18 8.21 -0.99 -4.17
C ALA A 18 8.38 0.40 -4.82
N PHE A 19 9.02 1.33 -4.11
CA PHE A 19 9.21 2.72 -4.53
C PHE A 19 10.62 3.02 -5.04
N HIS A 20 11.59 2.13 -4.79
CA HIS A 20 12.96 2.28 -5.29
C HIS A 20 13.03 2.46 -6.82
N PRO A 21 12.24 1.75 -7.65
CA PRO A 21 12.22 1.99 -9.11
C PRO A 21 11.79 3.41 -9.51
N TYR A 22 11.07 4.10 -8.62
CA TYR A 22 10.61 5.48 -8.81
C TYR A 22 11.55 6.52 -8.17
N GLY A 23 12.71 6.09 -7.65
CA GLY A 23 13.74 6.97 -7.09
C GLY A 23 13.57 7.35 -5.62
N PHE A 24 12.64 6.74 -4.89
CA PHE A 24 12.42 7.02 -3.47
C PHE A 24 13.01 5.93 -2.59
N HIS A 25 13.78 6.29 -1.57
CA HIS A 25 14.45 5.34 -0.67
C HIS A 25 14.01 5.47 0.79
N LYS A 26 13.31 6.55 1.15
CA LYS A 26 12.75 6.77 2.47
C LYS A 26 11.35 7.37 2.35
N ARG A 27 10.48 7.09 3.33
CA ARG A 27 9.14 7.70 3.41
C ARG A 27 9.15 9.23 3.44
N THR A 28 10.20 9.84 3.98
CA THR A 28 10.35 11.31 4.00
C THR A 28 10.47 11.89 2.61
N ASP A 29 11.01 11.11 1.66
CA ASP A 29 11.19 11.53 0.27
C ASP A 29 9.84 11.59 -0.47
N LEU A 30 8.82 10.92 0.07
CA LEU A 30 7.46 10.86 -0.44
C LEU A 30 6.56 12.01 0.08
N ALA A 31 7.09 12.88 0.94
CA ALA A 31 6.31 13.98 1.49
C ALA A 31 5.80 14.90 0.37
N LEU A 32 4.47 15.06 0.29
CA LEU A 32 3.78 15.85 -0.72
C LEU A 32 4.06 15.43 -2.18
N ARG A 33 4.45 14.18 -2.42
CA ARG A 33 4.68 13.65 -3.77
C ARG A 33 3.73 12.52 -4.07
N ARG A 34 3.27 12.45 -5.32
CA ARG A 34 2.56 11.30 -5.87
C ARG A 34 3.58 10.32 -6.43
N VAL A 35 3.25 9.04 -6.43
CA VAL A 35 4.04 8.00 -7.09
C VAL A 35 3.15 7.29 -8.08
N VAL A 36 3.22 7.69 -9.34
CA VAL A 36 2.30 7.24 -10.39
C VAL A 36 2.58 5.80 -10.74
N PRO A 37 1.68 4.85 -10.44
CA PRO A 37 1.87 3.45 -10.78
C PRO A 37 1.68 3.22 -12.27
N GLU A 38 2.28 2.15 -12.79
CA GLU A 38 2.10 1.74 -14.17
C GLU A 38 0.70 1.10 -14.35
N LEU A 39 -0.17 1.83 -15.03
CA LEU A 39 -1.48 1.35 -15.48
C LEU A 39 -1.75 1.91 -16.88
N ASN A 40 -1.83 1.04 -17.89
CA ASN A 40 -2.06 1.46 -19.27
C ASN A 40 -3.48 1.17 -19.77
N VAL A 41 -3.86 1.82 -20.87
CA VAL A 41 -5.22 1.71 -21.44
C VAL A 41 -5.54 0.27 -21.82
N THR A 42 -4.59 -0.41 -22.47
CA THR A 42 -4.74 -1.81 -22.89
C THR A 42 -5.02 -2.73 -21.72
N GLU A 43 -4.34 -2.55 -20.59
CA GLU A 43 -4.57 -3.32 -19.37
C GLU A 43 -5.99 -3.10 -18.84
N VAL A 44 -6.49 -1.85 -18.83
CA VAL A 44 -7.82 -1.55 -18.31
C VAL A 44 -8.94 -2.05 -19.23
N GLU A 45 -8.74 -1.99 -20.56
CA GLU A 45 -9.76 -2.36 -21.54
C GLU A 45 -9.77 -3.85 -21.88
N MET A 46 -8.62 -4.52 -21.86
CA MET A 46 -8.49 -5.92 -22.30
C MET A 46 -8.42 -6.94 -21.17
N LEU A 47 -7.98 -6.56 -19.97
CA LEU A 47 -7.90 -7.52 -18.87
C LEU A 47 -9.28 -7.79 -18.28
N GLY A 48 -9.55 -9.05 -17.97
CA GLY A 48 -10.65 -9.39 -17.10
C GLY A 48 -10.42 -8.82 -15.71
N ARG A 49 -11.50 -8.62 -14.95
CA ARG A 49 -11.45 -8.06 -13.58
C ARG A 49 -10.46 -8.80 -12.68
N ARG A 50 -10.33 -10.12 -12.84
CA ARG A 50 -9.41 -10.95 -12.05
C ARG A 50 -7.94 -10.61 -12.36
N GLU A 51 -7.57 -10.53 -13.64
CA GLU A 51 -6.21 -10.16 -14.03
C GLU A 51 -5.89 -8.72 -13.62
N LEU A 52 -6.86 -7.80 -13.75
CA LEU A 52 -6.69 -6.42 -13.32
C LEU A 52 -6.44 -6.32 -11.80
N ILE A 53 -7.22 -7.02 -10.97
CA ILE A 53 -6.98 -7.08 -9.52
C ILE A 53 -5.59 -7.63 -9.21
N ALA A 54 -5.15 -8.68 -9.92
CA ALA A 54 -3.82 -9.23 -9.72
C ALA A 54 -2.72 -8.20 -10.05
N ARG A 55 -2.89 -7.40 -11.12
CA ARG A 55 -1.96 -6.33 -11.49
C ARG A 55 -1.98 -5.17 -10.49
N LEU A 56 -3.15 -4.75 -10.02
CA LEU A 56 -3.27 -3.71 -9.00
C LEU A 56 -2.63 -4.16 -7.68
N LYS A 57 -2.79 -5.44 -7.31
CA LYS A 57 -2.19 -6.05 -6.11
C LYS A 57 -0.67 -5.90 -6.07
N THR A 58 0.04 -6.09 -7.18
CA THR A 58 1.51 -5.96 -7.21
C THR A 58 1.98 -4.53 -6.93
N GLN A 59 1.09 -3.56 -7.04
CA GLN A 59 1.35 -2.13 -6.87
C GLN A 59 0.64 -1.54 -5.65
N LEU A 60 0.05 -2.38 -4.77
CA LEU A 60 -0.74 -1.93 -3.61
C LEU A 60 -0.06 -0.87 -2.74
N PRO A 61 1.25 -0.98 -2.40
CA PRO A 61 1.94 0.08 -1.64
C PRO A 61 1.82 1.46 -2.28
N LEU A 62 1.95 1.54 -3.61
CA LEU A 62 1.87 2.79 -4.36
C LEU A 62 0.45 3.35 -4.32
N TRP A 63 -0.56 2.50 -4.52
CA TRP A 63 -1.96 2.90 -4.44
C TRP A 63 -2.32 3.44 -3.05
N ILE A 64 -1.95 2.73 -1.98
CA ILE A 64 -2.19 3.17 -0.59
C ILE A 64 -1.53 4.53 -0.32
N HIS A 65 -0.28 4.71 -0.75
CA HIS A 65 0.41 5.98 -0.61
C HIS A 65 -0.38 7.13 -1.26
N ASN A 66 -0.73 6.99 -2.54
CA ASN A 66 -1.45 8.03 -3.28
C ASN A 66 -2.84 8.32 -2.71
N ILE A 67 -3.59 7.29 -2.28
CA ILE A 67 -4.91 7.48 -1.65
C ILE A 67 -4.78 8.33 -0.37
N ILE A 68 -3.72 8.11 0.41
CA ILE A 68 -3.49 8.84 1.66
C ILE A 68 -3.11 10.29 1.38
N VAL A 69 -2.17 10.55 0.46
CA VAL A 69 -1.54 11.87 0.27
C VAL A 69 -2.25 12.79 -0.73
N ASP A 70 -2.99 12.24 -1.70
CA ASP A 70 -3.64 13.02 -2.74
C ASP A 70 -5.15 13.14 -2.47
N GLU A 71 -5.61 14.33 -2.08
CA GLU A 71 -7.03 14.56 -1.82
C GLU A 71 -7.91 14.42 -3.06
N ALA A 72 -7.34 14.63 -4.25
CA ALA A 72 -8.02 14.50 -5.53
C ALA A 72 -8.02 13.05 -6.07
N PHE A 73 -7.50 12.09 -5.31
CA PHE A 73 -7.45 10.70 -5.74
C PHE A 73 -8.88 10.15 -6.04
N PRO A 74 -9.08 9.41 -7.15
CA PRO A 74 -10.39 8.89 -7.51
C PRO A 74 -11.00 8.01 -6.43
N GLN A 75 -12.31 8.18 -6.17
CA GLN A 75 -13.04 7.39 -5.18
C GLN A 75 -12.43 7.42 -3.76
N ARG A 76 -11.60 8.43 -3.44
CA ARG A 76 -10.90 8.53 -2.15
C ARG A 76 -11.84 8.35 -0.97
N GLY A 77 -13.00 9.00 -0.98
CA GLY A 77 -14.00 8.87 0.08
C GLY A 77 -14.40 7.41 0.39
N HIS A 78 -14.55 6.57 -0.64
CA HIS A 78 -14.84 5.15 -0.49
C HIS A 78 -13.60 4.34 -0.06
N LEU A 79 -12.42 4.70 -0.56
CA LEU A 79 -11.15 4.05 -0.26
C LEU A 79 -10.62 4.35 1.16
N LEU A 80 -11.01 5.49 1.75
CA LEU A 80 -10.57 5.83 3.11
C LEU A 80 -11.17 4.91 4.17
N MET A 81 -12.37 4.37 3.98
CA MET A 81 -12.99 3.49 4.98
C MET A 81 -12.13 2.22 5.22
N PRO A 82 -11.80 1.39 4.20
CA PRO A 82 -10.99 0.20 4.44
C PRO A 82 -9.60 0.52 5.00
N ILE A 83 -9.00 1.65 4.60
CA ILE A 83 -7.74 2.15 5.19
C ILE A 83 -7.92 2.51 6.66
N ARG A 84 -9.00 3.22 7.03
CA ARG A 84 -9.31 3.58 8.42
C ARG A 84 -9.56 2.36 9.29
N ARG A 85 -10.23 1.34 8.75
CA ARG A 85 -10.42 0.05 9.43
C ARG A 85 -9.07 -0.61 9.70
N PHE A 86 -8.21 -0.71 8.68
CA PHE A 86 -6.88 -1.28 8.83
C PHE A 86 -6.01 -0.49 9.83
N GLU A 87 -6.05 0.84 9.78
CA GLU A 87 -5.41 1.71 10.78
C GLU A 87 -5.89 1.41 12.20
N GLY A 88 -7.19 1.16 12.39
CA GLY A 88 -7.77 0.73 13.67
C GLY A 88 -7.21 -0.61 14.15
N GLU A 89 -7.20 -1.62 13.28
CA GLU A 89 -6.64 -2.94 13.60
C GLU A 89 -5.15 -2.85 14.01
N LEU A 90 -4.36 -2.00 13.34
CA LEU A 90 -2.96 -1.75 13.71
C LEU A 90 -2.81 -1.06 15.07
N LYS A 91 -3.76 -0.19 15.46
CA LYS A 91 -3.76 0.47 16.77
C LYS A 91 -4.14 -0.53 17.86
N ASP A 92 -5.20 -1.29 17.64
CA ASP A 92 -5.75 -2.23 18.62
C ASP A 92 -4.81 -3.43 18.86
N SER A 93 -4.07 -3.83 17.83
CA SER A 93 -3.14 -4.97 17.87
C SER A 93 -1.67 -4.55 17.88
N ARG A 94 -1.35 -3.35 18.41
CA ARG A 94 0.04 -2.83 18.40
C ARG A 94 1.03 -3.71 19.16
N GLU A 95 0.55 -4.46 20.15
CA GLU A 95 1.35 -5.39 20.95
C GLU A 95 1.53 -6.77 20.28
N ASP A 96 0.81 -7.04 19.18
CA ASP A 96 1.04 -8.25 18.39
C ASP A 96 2.45 -8.25 17.80
N GLU A 97 3.14 -9.40 17.88
CA GLU A 97 4.55 -9.52 17.52
C GLU A 97 4.80 -9.15 16.05
N VAL A 98 3.95 -9.63 15.14
CA VAL A 98 4.11 -9.40 13.70
C VAL A 98 3.78 -7.95 13.36
N ILE A 99 2.71 -7.40 13.92
CA ILE A 99 2.36 -5.99 13.72
C ILE A 99 3.45 -5.07 14.25
N SER A 100 3.94 -5.32 15.47
CA SER A 100 5.03 -4.55 16.08
C SER A 100 6.31 -4.61 15.22
N ALA A 101 6.65 -5.80 14.70
CA ALA A 101 7.78 -5.97 13.80
C ALA A 101 7.60 -5.19 12.48
N VAL A 102 6.42 -5.27 11.86
CA VAL A 102 6.10 -4.49 10.65
C VAL A 102 6.22 -2.99 10.91
N LEU A 103 5.63 -2.50 12.00
CA LEU A 103 5.67 -1.08 12.33
C LEU A 103 7.10 -0.60 12.64
N SER A 104 7.88 -1.41 13.35
CA SER A 104 9.27 -1.09 13.68
C SER A 104 10.16 -1.01 12.44
N ASN A 105 10.07 -2.01 11.55
CA ASN A 105 10.78 -2.01 10.28
C ASN A 105 10.30 -0.84 9.39
N GLY A 106 9.00 -0.63 9.30
CA GLY A 106 8.43 0.43 8.48
C GLY A 106 8.80 1.84 8.95
N PHE A 107 8.97 2.04 10.26
CA PHE A 107 9.45 3.31 10.80
C PHE A 107 10.89 3.60 10.37
N ARG A 108 11.72 2.54 10.26
CA ARG A 108 13.10 2.61 9.75
C ARG A 108 13.20 2.59 8.22
N ASN A 109 12.09 2.41 7.51
CA ASN A 109 12.03 2.16 6.05
C ASN A 109 12.77 0.88 5.64
N GLU A 110 12.82 -0.10 6.53
CA GLU A 110 13.40 -1.41 6.27
C GLU A 110 12.31 -2.35 5.72
N PRO A 111 12.57 -3.06 4.60
CA PRO A 111 11.59 -3.97 4.03
C PRO A 111 11.31 -5.16 4.95
N PHE A 112 10.04 -5.37 5.29
CA PHE A 112 9.61 -6.54 6.07
C PHE A 112 8.18 -6.94 5.72
N ASP A 113 8.04 -7.99 4.90
CA ASP A 113 6.74 -8.53 4.49
C ASP A 113 6.43 -9.87 5.18
N PRO A 114 5.50 -9.90 6.16
CA PRO A 114 5.12 -11.14 6.82
C PRO A 114 4.54 -12.21 5.88
N LEU A 115 4.01 -11.80 4.72
CA LEU A 115 3.43 -12.70 3.72
C LEU A 115 4.43 -13.10 2.62
N ASN A 116 5.61 -12.46 2.59
CA ASN A 116 6.67 -12.72 1.62
C ASN A 116 8.05 -12.64 2.29
N LEU A 117 8.28 -13.55 3.24
CA LEU A 117 9.51 -13.59 4.02
C LEU A 117 10.72 -13.94 3.13
N PRO A 118 11.86 -13.24 3.30
CA PRO A 118 13.03 -13.49 2.48
C PRO A 118 13.62 -14.88 2.75
N HIS A 119 14.14 -15.52 1.71
CA HIS A 119 14.76 -16.85 1.82
C HIS A 119 16.01 -16.86 2.72
N SER A 120 16.66 -15.71 2.91
CA SER A 120 17.80 -15.53 3.81
C SER A 120 17.42 -15.53 5.31
N MET A 121 16.13 -15.44 5.65
CA MET A 121 15.68 -15.42 7.04
C MET A 121 15.85 -16.81 7.68
N PRO A 122 16.45 -16.91 8.89
CA PRO A 122 16.56 -18.16 9.64
C PRO A 122 15.21 -18.86 9.82
N MET A 123 15.19 -20.20 9.68
CA MET A 123 13.94 -20.98 9.72
C MET A 123 13.16 -20.79 11.03
N SER A 124 13.85 -20.70 12.17
CA SER A 124 13.21 -20.46 13.47
C SER A 124 12.45 -19.13 13.49
N GLN A 125 13.03 -18.07 12.92
CA GLN A 125 12.36 -16.76 12.81
C GLN A 125 11.19 -16.82 11.84
N ARG A 126 11.32 -17.53 10.71
CA ARG A 126 10.22 -17.74 9.76
C ARG A 126 9.03 -18.43 10.42
N CYS A 127 9.28 -19.50 11.18
CA CYS A 127 8.24 -20.20 11.92
C CYS A 127 7.56 -19.29 12.95
N ALA A 128 8.32 -18.48 13.70
CA ALA A 128 7.76 -17.53 14.65
C ALA A 128 6.80 -16.54 13.98
N VAL A 129 7.23 -15.93 12.86
CA VAL A 129 6.36 -15.01 12.11
C VAL A 129 5.09 -15.72 11.62
N VAL A 130 5.21 -16.92 11.04
CA VAL A 130 4.05 -17.66 10.52
C VAL A 130 3.05 -18.01 11.64
N VAL A 131 3.53 -18.38 12.82
CA VAL A 131 2.67 -18.72 13.97
C VAL A 131 1.88 -17.50 14.44
N HIS A 132 2.47 -16.32 14.41
CA HIS A 132 1.86 -15.08 14.90
C HIS A 132 1.25 -14.20 13.79
N ALA A 133 1.34 -14.60 12.52
CA ALA A 133 0.92 -13.76 11.38
C ALA A 133 -0.60 -13.61 11.23
N ARG A 134 -1.44 -14.36 11.95
CA ARG A 134 -2.87 -14.43 11.70
C ARG A 134 -3.55 -13.05 11.77
N VAL A 135 -3.26 -12.26 12.80
CA VAL A 135 -3.88 -10.94 13.00
C VAL A 135 -3.53 -10.01 11.83
N TRP A 136 -2.24 -9.93 11.49
CA TRP A 136 -1.75 -9.19 10.33
C TRP A 136 -2.39 -9.70 9.02
N GLN A 137 -2.40 -11.01 8.80
CA GLN A 137 -2.90 -11.62 7.57
C GLN A 137 -4.38 -11.34 7.36
N ASP A 138 -5.20 -11.47 8.41
CA ASP A 138 -6.64 -11.21 8.33
C ASP A 138 -6.92 -9.72 8.06
N ALA A 139 -6.24 -8.81 8.76
CA ALA A 139 -6.37 -7.37 8.56
C ALA A 139 -5.92 -6.96 7.15
N TYR A 140 -4.75 -7.44 6.71
CA TYR A 140 -4.18 -7.14 5.40
C TYR A 140 -5.04 -7.71 4.26
N LYS A 141 -5.54 -8.94 4.39
CA LYS A 141 -6.40 -9.57 3.37
C LYS A 141 -7.71 -8.80 3.20
N ARG A 142 -8.34 -8.34 4.28
CA ARG A 142 -9.56 -7.52 4.21
C ARG A 142 -9.28 -6.19 3.51
N LEU A 143 -8.22 -5.49 3.90
CA LEU A 143 -7.81 -4.24 3.25
C LEU A 143 -7.56 -4.45 1.76
N GLU A 144 -6.77 -5.47 1.41
CA GLU A 144 -6.42 -5.80 0.03
C GLU A 144 -7.69 -6.07 -0.80
N GLN A 145 -8.60 -6.89 -0.30
CA GLN A 145 -9.85 -7.21 -0.99
C GLN A 145 -10.72 -5.96 -1.22
N ASP A 146 -10.93 -5.15 -0.18
CA ASP A 146 -11.79 -3.97 -0.24
C ASP A 146 -11.18 -2.90 -1.17
N VAL A 147 -9.90 -2.58 -0.98
CA VAL A 147 -9.20 -1.55 -1.79
C VAL A 147 -9.10 -1.99 -3.24
N LEU A 148 -8.61 -3.19 -3.52
CA LEU A 148 -8.44 -3.65 -4.90
C LEU A 148 -9.78 -3.83 -5.62
N GLY A 149 -10.84 -4.20 -4.89
CA GLY A 149 -12.20 -4.23 -5.43
C GLY A 149 -12.62 -2.85 -5.93
N ILE A 150 -12.54 -1.84 -5.07
CA ILE A 150 -12.91 -0.45 -5.42
C ILE A 150 -12.04 0.06 -6.57
N LEU A 151 -10.72 -0.18 -6.54
CA LEU A 151 -9.82 0.25 -7.60
C LEU A 151 -10.17 -0.40 -8.95
N ALA A 152 -10.40 -1.72 -8.97
CA ALA A 152 -10.74 -2.43 -10.20
C ALA A 152 -12.10 -2.00 -10.77
N ASP A 153 -13.09 -1.75 -9.90
CA ASP A 153 -14.43 -1.32 -10.32
C ASP A 153 -14.42 0.13 -10.87
N ASN A 154 -13.37 0.90 -10.59
CA ASN A 154 -13.19 2.29 -11.04
C ASN A 154 -11.94 2.50 -11.90
N ALA A 155 -11.51 1.45 -12.60
CA ALA A 155 -10.25 1.43 -13.35
C ALA A 155 -10.09 2.55 -14.40
N GLN A 156 -11.21 2.99 -15.01
CA GLN A 156 -11.20 4.09 -15.98
C GLN A 156 -10.94 5.47 -15.33
N GLU A 157 -11.35 5.68 -14.08
CA GLU A 157 -10.99 6.87 -13.32
C GLU A 157 -9.52 6.82 -12.90
N LEU A 158 -9.04 5.66 -12.46
CA LEU A 158 -7.63 5.46 -12.12
C LEU A 158 -6.70 5.72 -13.30
N LEU A 159 -7.07 5.21 -14.48
CA LEU A 159 -6.30 5.41 -15.71
C LEU A 159 -6.18 6.90 -16.06
N ARG A 160 -7.26 7.67 -15.88
CA ARG A 160 -7.24 9.13 -16.09
C ARG A 160 -6.33 9.81 -15.06
N TRP A 161 -6.48 9.47 -13.78
CA TRP A 161 -5.62 10.00 -12.73
C TRP A 161 -4.14 9.70 -12.98
N CYS A 162 -3.77 8.47 -13.41
CA CYS A 162 -2.37 8.15 -13.75
C CYS A 162 -1.83 9.03 -14.91
N LYS A 163 -2.65 9.32 -15.92
CA LYS A 163 -2.26 10.20 -17.05
C LYS A 163 -2.05 11.66 -16.63
N ASP A 164 -2.85 12.13 -15.67
CA ASP A 164 -2.81 13.52 -15.21
C ASP A 164 -1.71 13.72 -14.16
N ALA A 165 -1.60 12.79 -13.19
CA ALA A 165 -0.59 12.82 -12.13
C ALA A 165 0.84 12.63 -12.66
N GLY A 166 1.02 12.05 -13.85
CA GLY A 166 2.33 11.92 -14.51
C GLY A 166 2.84 13.22 -15.16
N ARG A 167 2.07 14.31 -15.13
CA ARG A 167 2.46 15.60 -15.72
C ARG A 167 3.12 16.51 -14.65
N PRO A 168 4.26 17.16 -14.95
CA PRO A 168 4.99 18.01 -13.99
C PRO A 168 4.16 19.16 -13.41
N GLU A 169 3.15 19.62 -14.16
CA GLU A 169 2.27 20.73 -13.78
C GLU A 169 1.31 20.40 -12.63
N TYR A 170 1.24 19.13 -12.21
CA TYR A 170 0.36 18.63 -11.15
C TYR A 170 1.14 18.09 -9.94
N GLU A 171 2.39 18.53 -9.74
CA GLU A 171 3.05 18.39 -8.44
C GLU A 171 2.17 19.03 -7.36
N MET A 172 1.99 18.35 -6.23
CA MET A 172 1.05 18.79 -5.21
C MET A 172 1.47 20.15 -4.67
N VAL A 173 0.64 21.17 -4.92
CA VAL A 173 0.88 22.53 -4.45
C VAL A 173 0.49 22.59 -2.97
N VAL A 174 1.42 23.11 -2.15
CA VAL A 174 1.33 23.28 -0.70
C VAL A 174 0.11 24.09 -0.28
#